data_AF-A0A7S4TBD7-F1
#
_entry.id   AF-A0A7S4TBD7-F1
#
_cell.length_a   1.000
_cell.length_b   1.000
_cell.length_c   1.000
_cell.angle_alpha   90.00
_cell.angle_beta   90.00
_cell.angle_gamma   90.00
#
_symmetry.space_group_name_H-M   'P 1'
#
loop_
_entity.id
_entity.type
_entity.pdbx_description
1 polymer ?
#
loop_
_entity_poly.entity_id
_entity_poly.type
_entity_poly.pdbx_seq_one_letter_code
_entity_poly.pdbx_strand_id
1 'polypeptide(L)'
;MNPEPALWTRDKDGISDEEHQAFYHVLSKQEQSNATSWIHFNAEGNINFKSLLYLPSELPQEMATGQLPTSNKGGLKLYVRKVLISDEFDLLPNWLMMIKGVVDSDDLPLNVNRETLQESKIIKVIYKKMVRKVIEMIRKFSEEEAPAKEVELDEEGNIVEEEEAEHPYTAWYKKFHTMLKVGAIEDESNRAKLMKLLRFQTSKTKEGEMISLKEYVENMKEWQKDIFFISGMSREEVESSQFLEKFAEKDVEVVFCTDPIDEYLVQNVRDFDGKKFSAITKDGIKFGDEDEDLEKRRDKAYSAKYKPLTKWLKSLYGNGIMRVAISKRLGSAPAIVSTGEWGHTGKKV
;
A
#
# COMPACT_ATOMS: atom_id res chain seq x y z
N MET A 1 35.54 20.53 -17.18
CA MET A 1 35.10 19.26 -17.79
C MET A 1 35.30 18.18 -16.74
N ASN A 2 34.26 17.48 -16.32
CA ASN A 2 34.43 16.26 -15.53
C ASN A 2 35.00 15.19 -16.49
N PRO A 3 36.18 14.60 -16.20
CA PRO A 3 36.84 13.66 -17.09
C PRO A 3 36.16 12.29 -17.16
N GLU A 4 35.23 11.99 -16.26
CA GLU A 4 34.54 10.71 -16.22
C GLU A 4 33.20 10.73 -16.96
N PRO A 5 32.85 9.64 -17.68
CA PRO A 5 31.55 9.52 -18.32
C PRO A 5 30.43 9.57 -17.28
N ALA A 6 29.30 10.19 -17.65
CA ALA A 6 28.13 10.28 -16.79
C ALA A 6 27.71 8.89 -16.26
N LEU A 7 27.40 8.79 -14.97
CA LEU A 7 27.21 7.51 -14.28
C LEU A 7 26.18 6.61 -14.97
N TRP A 8 25.06 7.20 -15.43
CA TRP A 8 23.98 6.48 -16.12
C TRP A 8 24.35 5.96 -17.52
N THR A 9 25.57 6.24 -17.99
CA THR A 9 26.06 5.83 -19.31
C THR A 9 27.06 4.67 -19.24
N ARG A 10 27.58 4.39 -18.04
CA ARG A 10 28.50 3.28 -17.74
C ARG A 10 27.75 1.96 -17.67
N ASP A 11 28.49 0.86 -17.79
CA ASP A 11 27.96 -0.47 -17.53
C ASP A 11 27.54 -0.59 -16.05
N LYS A 12 26.34 -1.12 -15.80
CA LYS A 12 25.77 -1.20 -14.45
C LYS A 12 26.56 -2.11 -13.51
N ASP A 13 27.26 -3.12 -14.04
CA ASP A 13 27.98 -4.11 -13.24
C ASP A 13 29.38 -3.57 -12.86
N GLY A 14 29.80 -2.44 -13.45
CA GLY A 14 31.04 -1.72 -13.15
C GLY A 14 30.83 -0.42 -12.37
N ILE A 15 29.69 -0.25 -11.69
CA ILE A 15 29.41 0.89 -10.81
C ILE A 15 29.28 0.36 -9.38
N SER A 16 30.07 0.90 -8.45
CA SER A 16 29.98 0.48 -7.05
C SER A 16 28.80 1.15 -6.33
N ASP A 17 28.42 0.57 -5.19
CA ASP A 17 27.38 1.13 -4.31
C ASP A 17 27.77 2.53 -3.83
N GLU A 18 29.05 2.76 -3.52
CA GLU A 18 29.55 4.08 -3.10
C GLU A 18 29.40 5.13 -4.21
N GLU A 19 29.65 4.75 -5.46
CA GLU A 19 29.42 5.64 -6.61
C GLU A 19 27.93 5.93 -6.79
N HIS A 20 27.08 4.93 -6.58
CA HIS A 20 25.63 5.10 -6.60
C HIS A 20 25.15 6.05 -5.51
N GLN A 21 25.62 5.90 -4.28
CA GLN A 21 25.26 6.77 -3.16
C GLN A 21 25.81 8.20 -3.35
N ALA A 22 27.07 8.34 -3.79
CA ALA A 22 27.66 9.64 -4.09
C ALA A 22 26.85 10.40 -5.16
N PHE A 23 26.42 9.71 -6.22
CA PHE A 23 25.58 10.31 -7.25
C PHE A 23 24.17 10.62 -6.74
N TYR A 24 23.58 9.75 -5.91
CA TYR A 24 22.31 10.02 -5.24
C TYR A 24 22.36 11.30 -4.40
N HIS A 25 23.39 11.50 -3.56
CA HIS A 25 23.54 12.72 -2.76
C HIS A 25 23.68 13.99 -3.62
N VAL A 26 24.32 13.89 -4.79
CA VAL A 26 24.38 15.01 -5.76
C VAL A 26 22.98 15.31 -6.33
N LEU A 27 22.17 14.29 -6.59
CA LEU A 27 20.79 14.46 -7.09
C LEU A 27 19.84 15.00 -6.03
N SER A 28 19.93 14.51 -4.79
CA SER A 28 19.07 14.87 -3.66
C SER A 28 19.43 16.21 -3.00
N LYS A 29 20.35 17.00 -3.60
CA LYS A 29 20.84 18.28 -3.07
C LYS A 29 21.44 18.14 -1.66
N GLN A 30 22.22 17.08 -1.43
CA GLN A 30 22.91 16.78 -0.18
C GLN A 30 21.98 16.45 1.00
N GLU A 31 20.83 15.82 0.75
CA GLU A 31 20.18 15.04 1.81
C GLU A 31 21.20 14.05 2.39
N GLN A 32 21.26 13.97 3.72
CA GLN A 32 22.24 13.14 4.43
C GLN A 32 21.93 11.64 4.32
N SER A 33 20.71 11.28 3.97
CA SER A 33 20.27 9.89 3.87
C SER A 33 20.71 9.26 2.56
N ASN A 34 20.97 7.95 2.60
CA ASN A 34 21.33 7.14 1.44
C ASN A 34 20.08 6.73 0.65
N ALA A 35 20.25 6.30 -0.60
CA ALA A 35 19.20 5.59 -1.31
C ALA A 35 19.06 4.17 -0.74
N THR A 36 17.83 3.69 -0.61
CA THR A 36 17.50 2.31 -0.23
C THR A 36 17.77 1.32 -1.35
N SER A 37 17.45 1.72 -2.58
CA SER A 37 17.59 0.86 -3.76
C SER A 37 17.71 1.73 -5.01
N TRP A 38 18.20 1.15 -6.10
CA TRP A 38 18.31 1.82 -7.40
C TRP A 38 18.05 0.86 -8.55
N ILE A 39 17.65 1.42 -9.69
CA ILE A 39 17.48 0.67 -10.92
C ILE A 39 18.10 1.41 -12.10
N HIS A 40 19.03 0.72 -12.75
CA HIS A 40 19.65 1.15 -13.99
C HIS A 40 18.90 0.54 -15.16
N PHE A 41 18.53 1.35 -16.16
CA PHE A 41 17.79 0.88 -17.31
C PHE A 41 18.27 1.54 -18.59
N ASN A 42 18.58 0.70 -19.57
CA ASN A 42 18.86 1.10 -20.95
C ASN A 42 17.70 0.61 -21.83
N ALA A 43 16.92 1.55 -22.36
CA ALA A 43 15.87 1.25 -23.31
C ALA A 43 16.44 1.34 -24.72
N GLU A 44 16.27 0.28 -25.51
CA GLU A 44 16.68 0.23 -26.91
C GLU A 44 15.49 -0.13 -27.82
N GLY A 45 15.58 0.23 -29.10
CA GLY A 45 14.61 -0.12 -30.13
C GLY A 45 13.68 1.05 -30.48
N ASN A 46 12.38 0.92 -30.17
CA ASN A 46 11.38 1.93 -30.57
C ASN A 46 11.64 3.32 -29.99
N ILE A 47 12.20 3.39 -28.78
CA ILE A 47 12.69 4.62 -28.13
C ILE A 47 13.95 4.28 -27.37
N ASN A 48 15.00 5.06 -27.63
CA ASN A 48 16.31 4.94 -27.04
C ASN A 48 16.52 5.99 -25.94
N PHE A 49 16.76 5.49 -24.73
CA PHE A 49 17.12 6.33 -23.59
C PHE A 49 17.74 5.50 -22.47
N LYS A 50 18.56 6.14 -21.65
CA LYS A 50 19.10 5.57 -20.41
C LYS A 50 18.45 6.24 -19.20
N SER A 51 18.30 5.51 -18.12
CA SER A 51 17.83 6.07 -16.86
C SER A 51 18.49 5.39 -15.68
N LEU A 52 18.75 6.17 -14.64
CA LEU A 52 19.18 5.70 -13.34
C LEU A 52 18.27 6.31 -12.30
N LEU A 53 17.46 5.47 -11.65
CA LEU A 53 16.44 5.87 -10.68
C LEU A 53 16.81 5.34 -9.30
N TYR A 54 16.46 6.10 -8.26
CA TYR A 54 16.77 5.82 -6.87
C TYR A 54 15.51 5.89 -6.02
N LEU A 55 15.41 4.93 -5.10
CA LEU A 55 14.42 4.89 -4.03
C LEU A 55 15.02 5.54 -2.77
N PRO A 56 14.47 6.65 -2.28
CA PRO A 56 14.93 7.27 -1.04
C PRO A 56 14.68 6.37 0.18
N SER A 57 15.56 6.47 1.18
CA SER A 57 15.37 5.83 2.51
C SER A 57 14.56 6.66 3.50
N GLU A 58 14.49 7.97 3.27
CA GLU A 58 13.74 8.91 4.09
C GLU A 58 12.74 9.70 3.24
N LEU A 59 11.60 10.04 3.85
CA LEU A 59 10.67 10.98 3.24
C LEU A 59 11.36 12.35 3.12
N PRO A 60 11.35 12.99 1.94
CA PRO A 60 11.69 14.39 1.80
C PRO A 60 10.95 15.24 2.84
N GLN A 61 11.67 16.18 3.47
CA GLN A 61 11.18 16.96 4.60
C GLN A 61 9.83 17.65 4.33
N GLU A 62 9.62 18.10 3.08
CA GLU A 62 8.37 18.71 2.62
C GLU A 62 7.18 17.75 2.78
N MET A 63 7.35 16.47 2.42
CA MET A 63 6.34 15.42 2.55
C MET A 63 6.12 15.00 4.01
N ALA A 64 7.16 15.04 4.84
CA ALA A 64 7.03 14.72 6.26
C ALA A 64 6.10 15.69 7.03
N THR A 65 5.90 16.91 6.52
CA THR A 65 4.96 17.89 7.10
C THR A 65 3.50 17.72 6.67
N GLY A 66 3.18 16.64 5.95
CA GLY A 66 1.83 16.34 5.47
C GLY A 66 1.40 17.16 4.24
N GLN A 67 2.32 17.96 3.68
CA GLN A 67 2.09 18.64 2.40
C GLN A 67 2.59 17.74 1.27
N LEU A 68 1.66 17.27 0.43
CA LEU A 68 2.04 16.64 -0.83
C LEU A 68 2.64 17.73 -1.76
N PRO A 69 3.86 17.54 -2.28
CA PRO A 69 4.48 18.47 -3.22
C PRO A 69 3.53 18.81 -4.36
N THR A 70 3.26 20.10 -4.53
CA THR A 70 2.39 20.63 -5.58
C THR A 70 3.09 20.72 -6.93
N SER A 71 4.38 20.38 -6.98
CA SER A 71 5.19 20.32 -8.20
C SER A 71 6.30 19.29 -8.04
N ASN A 72 6.74 18.71 -9.15
CA ASN A 72 7.81 17.71 -9.21
C ASN A 72 9.21 18.31 -9.03
N LYS A 73 9.31 19.42 -8.28
CA LYS A 73 10.55 20.16 -8.07
C LYS A 73 11.55 19.26 -7.36
N GLY A 74 12.59 18.88 -8.10
CA GLY A 74 13.65 18.00 -7.58
C GLY A 74 13.38 16.51 -7.74
N GLY A 75 12.47 16.09 -8.62
CA GLY A 75 12.30 14.69 -9.03
C GLY A 75 13.36 14.23 -10.04
N LEU A 76 12.92 13.70 -11.18
CA LEU A 76 13.82 13.21 -12.24
C LEU A 76 14.39 14.37 -13.09
N LYS A 77 15.70 14.34 -13.34
CA LYS A 77 16.35 15.24 -14.28
C LYS A 77 16.29 14.68 -15.70
N LEU A 78 15.74 15.45 -16.64
CA LEU A 78 15.67 15.12 -18.05
C LEU A 78 16.90 15.66 -18.79
N TYR A 79 17.63 14.73 -19.40
CA TYR A 79 18.74 14.97 -20.30
C TYR A 79 18.39 14.54 -21.72
N VAL A 80 19.00 15.20 -22.68
CA VAL A 80 18.99 14.79 -24.09
C VAL A 80 20.43 14.76 -24.56
N ARG A 81 20.91 13.56 -24.94
CA ARG A 81 22.31 13.34 -25.33
C ARG A 81 23.29 13.94 -24.33
N LYS A 82 23.06 13.66 -23.04
CA LYS A 82 23.85 14.15 -21.88
C LYS A 82 23.77 15.66 -21.61
N VAL A 83 22.92 16.40 -22.32
CA VAL A 83 22.66 17.83 -22.06
C VAL A 83 21.43 17.95 -21.18
N LEU A 84 21.55 18.62 -20.02
CA LEU A 84 20.42 18.85 -19.12
C LEU A 84 19.40 19.76 -19.81
N ILE A 85 18.17 19.28 -19.95
CA ILE A 85 17.06 20.05 -20.52
C ILE A 85 16.15 20.60 -19.41
N SER A 86 15.88 19.79 -18.39
CA SER A 86 14.98 20.19 -17.30
C SER A 86 15.24 19.35 -16.06
N ASP A 87 15.18 19.97 -14.89
CA ASP A 87 15.24 19.36 -13.56
C ASP A 87 13.87 19.31 -12.84
N GLU A 88 12.82 19.76 -13.52
CA GLU A 88 11.44 19.85 -13.03
C GLU A 88 10.44 19.25 -14.05
N PHE A 89 10.84 18.21 -14.79
CA PHE A 89 9.98 17.63 -15.82
C PHE A 89 9.14 16.47 -15.28
N ASP A 90 7.85 16.43 -15.64
CA ASP A 90 6.92 15.40 -15.19
C ASP A 90 7.12 14.06 -15.92
N LEU A 91 8.12 13.30 -15.48
CA LEU A 91 8.45 11.96 -15.99
C LEU A 91 7.85 10.82 -15.16
N LEU A 92 7.17 11.15 -14.05
CA LEU A 92 6.54 10.22 -13.13
C LEU A 92 5.20 10.79 -12.63
N PRO A 93 4.25 9.93 -12.22
CA PRO A 93 3.02 10.36 -11.54
C PRO A 93 3.33 10.95 -10.17
N ASN A 94 2.38 11.73 -9.65
CA ASN A 94 2.50 12.36 -8.33
C ASN A 94 2.81 11.33 -7.23
N TRP A 95 2.19 10.14 -7.25
CA TRP A 95 2.46 9.10 -6.26
C TRP A 95 3.89 8.49 -6.34
N LEU A 96 4.70 8.89 -7.32
CA LEU A 96 6.13 8.54 -7.43
C LEU A 96 7.07 9.74 -7.34
N MET A 97 6.61 10.88 -6.85
CA MET A 97 7.41 12.11 -6.77
C MET A 97 8.64 12.02 -5.86
N MET A 98 8.68 11.03 -4.95
CA MET A 98 9.85 10.79 -4.10
C MET A 98 11.06 10.28 -4.88
N ILE A 99 10.84 9.63 -6.03
CA ILE A 99 11.91 9.00 -6.80
C ILE A 99 12.88 10.07 -7.33
N LYS A 100 14.18 9.85 -7.08
CA LYS A 100 15.26 10.68 -7.62
C LYS A 100 15.93 9.96 -8.77
N GLY A 101 16.51 10.71 -9.69
CA GLY A 101 17.21 10.09 -10.79
C GLY A 101 17.38 10.97 -12.01
N VAL A 102 17.79 10.31 -13.08
CA VAL A 102 18.02 10.91 -14.40
C VAL A 102 17.39 10.07 -15.49
N VAL A 103 16.97 10.74 -16.55
CA VAL A 103 16.54 10.13 -17.81
C VAL A 103 17.27 10.87 -18.93
N ASP A 104 18.04 10.16 -19.74
CA ASP A 104 18.83 10.70 -20.85
C ASP A 104 18.38 10.06 -22.16
N SER A 105 17.68 10.84 -23.00
CA SER A 105 17.13 10.34 -24.27
C SER A 105 17.98 10.73 -25.47
N ASP A 106 18.19 9.79 -26.38
CA ASP A 106 18.88 10.01 -27.64
C ASP A 106 17.94 10.50 -28.77
N ASP A 107 16.64 10.22 -28.60
CA ASP A 107 15.59 10.42 -29.61
C ASP A 107 14.79 11.72 -29.44
N LEU A 108 14.94 12.40 -28.30
CA LEU A 108 14.35 13.72 -28.11
C LEU A 108 15.16 14.80 -28.85
N PRO A 109 14.51 15.83 -29.42
CA PRO A 109 15.22 16.97 -30.00
C PRO A 109 15.87 17.82 -28.91
N LEU A 110 17.08 18.35 -29.17
CA LEU A 110 17.79 19.26 -28.24
C LEU A 110 17.12 20.65 -28.18
N ASN A 111 16.66 21.16 -29.33
CA ASN A 111 16.15 22.53 -29.47
C ASN A 111 14.62 22.57 -29.32
N VAL A 112 14.13 22.22 -28.15
CA VAL A 112 12.69 22.11 -27.87
C VAL A 112 12.36 22.72 -26.51
N ASN A 113 11.25 23.44 -26.42
CA ASN A 113 10.79 24.01 -25.16
C ASN A 113 10.03 22.97 -24.31
N ARG A 114 9.82 23.26 -23.02
CA ARG A 114 9.13 22.34 -22.09
C ARG A 114 7.71 21.99 -22.56
N GLU A 115 6.96 22.96 -23.08
CA GLU A 115 5.58 22.76 -23.58
C GLU A 115 5.52 21.73 -24.70
N THR A 116 6.37 21.87 -25.72
CA THR A 116 6.43 20.93 -26.86
C THR A 116 6.86 19.54 -26.41
N LEU A 117 7.75 19.43 -25.42
CA LEU A 117 8.14 18.15 -24.84
C LEU A 117 6.98 17.46 -24.12
N GLN A 118 6.14 18.18 -23.38
CA GLN A 118 5.00 17.61 -22.66
C GLN A 118 3.99 16.93 -23.61
N GLU A 119 3.85 17.46 -24.83
CA GLU A 119 2.99 16.87 -25.86
C GLU A 119 3.63 15.68 -26.60
N SER A 120 4.94 15.48 -26.43
CA SER A 120 5.70 14.46 -27.15
C SER A 120 5.23 13.04 -26.84
N LYS A 121 4.98 12.26 -27.91
CA LYS A 121 4.70 10.82 -27.80
C LYS A 121 5.89 10.06 -27.19
N ILE A 122 7.11 10.53 -27.41
CA ILE A 122 8.32 9.92 -26.85
C ILE A 122 8.30 10.04 -25.33
N ILE A 123 8.04 11.24 -24.80
CA ILE A 123 7.91 11.49 -23.36
C ILE A 123 6.82 10.61 -22.73
N LYS A 124 5.66 10.46 -23.37
CA LYS A 124 4.57 9.60 -22.87
C LYS A 124 4.98 8.13 -22.74
N VAL A 125 5.85 7.63 -23.63
CA VAL A 125 6.35 6.26 -23.56
C VAL A 125 7.47 6.13 -22.53
N ILE A 126 8.37 7.11 -22.43
CA ILE A 126 9.40 7.19 -21.38
C ILE A 126 8.72 7.14 -20.01
N TYR A 127 7.73 8.01 -19.77
CA TYR A 127 6.92 8.05 -18.55
C TYR A 127 6.38 6.66 -18.17
N LYS A 128 5.71 5.98 -19.10
CA LYS A 128 5.16 4.63 -18.86
C LYS A 128 6.24 3.59 -18.54
N LYS A 129 7.41 3.68 -19.16
CA LYS A 129 8.55 2.79 -18.88
C LYS A 129 9.16 3.09 -17.51
N MET A 130 9.27 4.36 -17.12
CA MET A 130 9.77 4.78 -15.81
C MET A 130 8.87 4.29 -14.68
N VAL A 131 7.55 4.50 -14.77
CA VAL A 131 6.60 3.95 -13.78
C VAL A 131 6.77 2.45 -13.60
N ARG A 132 6.86 1.70 -14.70
CA ARG A 132 7.07 0.24 -14.63
C ARG A 132 8.39 -0.15 -13.99
N LYS A 133 9.46 0.61 -14.25
CA LYS A 133 10.79 0.34 -13.68
C LYS A 133 10.86 0.67 -12.19
N VAL A 134 10.19 1.73 -11.75
CA VAL A 134 10.06 2.03 -10.32
C VAL A 134 9.28 0.92 -9.60
N ILE A 135 8.13 0.48 -10.14
CA ILE A 135 7.37 -0.63 -9.54
C ILE A 135 8.21 -1.91 -9.51
N GLU A 136 8.99 -2.19 -10.56
CA GLU A 136 9.93 -3.33 -10.58
C GLU A 136 10.99 -3.22 -9.49
N MET A 137 11.58 -2.03 -9.30
CA MET A 137 12.57 -1.77 -8.26
C MET A 137 11.99 -2.01 -6.86
N ILE A 138 10.82 -1.44 -6.57
CA ILE A 138 10.14 -1.62 -5.27
C ILE A 138 9.75 -3.08 -5.05
N ARG A 139 9.31 -3.79 -6.10
CA ARG A 139 9.02 -5.22 -6.01
C ARG A 139 10.25 -6.05 -5.65
N LYS A 140 11.38 -5.84 -6.34
CA LYS A 140 12.64 -6.54 -6.03
C LYS A 140 13.06 -6.28 -4.60
N PHE A 141 12.99 -5.03 -4.17
CA PHE A 141 13.28 -4.65 -2.78
C PHE A 141 12.35 -5.35 -1.77
N SER A 142 11.08 -5.56 -2.12
CA SER A 142 10.14 -6.31 -1.28
C SER A 142 10.34 -7.84 -1.27
N GLU A 143 11.19 -8.35 -2.17
CA GLU A 143 11.52 -9.77 -2.34
C GLU A 143 12.94 -10.10 -1.81
N GLU A 144 13.68 -9.10 -1.31
CA GLU A 144 15.00 -9.29 -0.70
C GLU A 144 14.89 -10.10 0.60
N GLU A 145 15.94 -10.84 0.95
CA GLU A 145 15.93 -11.67 2.15
C GLU A 145 15.83 -10.79 3.41
N ALA A 146 14.92 -11.18 4.32
CA ALA A 146 14.85 -10.57 5.63
C ALA A 146 16.16 -10.85 6.38
N PRO A 147 16.67 -9.88 7.17
CA PRO A 147 17.82 -10.12 8.04
C PRO A 147 17.56 -11.31 8.96
N ALA A 148 18.63 -12.01 9.32
CA ALA A 148 18.53 -13.08 10.31
C ALA A 148 17.91 -12.54 11.60
N LYS A 149 17.08 -13.35 12.25
CA LYS A 149 16.48 -12.98 13.54
C LYS A 149 17.58 -12.60 14.52
N GLU A 150 17.34 -11.54 15.29
CA GLU A 150 18.25 -11.17 16.35
C GLU A 150 18.03 -12.13 17.51
N VAL A 151 19.09 -12.88 17.85
CA VAL A 151 19.06 -13.89 18.92
C VAL A 151 19.98 -13.40 20.02
N GLU A 152 19.44 -13.04 21.17
CA GLU A 152 20.23 -12.87 22.38
C GLU A 152 20.48 -14.23 23.03
N LEU A 153 21.74 -14.48 23.38
CA LEU A 153 22.18 -15.67 24.10
C LEU A 153 22.62 -15.28 25.51
N ASP A 154 22.30 -16.11 26.52
CA ASP A 154 22.83 -15.94 27.87
C ASP A 154 24.31 -16.38 27.94
N GLU A 155 24.93 -16.22 29.11
CA GLU A 155 26.32 -16.64 29.36
C GLU A 155 26.54 -18.16 29.14
N GLU A 156 25.47 -18.95 29.12
CA GLU A 156 25.48 -20.41 28.91
C GLU A 156 25.20 -20.81 27.45
N GLY A 157 24.90 -19.83 26.58
CA GLY A 157 24.60 -20.04 25.17
C GLY A 157 23.14 -20.42 24.88
N ASN A 158 22.22 -20.21 25.84
CA ASN A 158 20.79 -20.41 25.63
C ASN A 158 20.15 -19.17 25.03
N ILE A 159 19.17 -19.36 24.13
CA ILE A 159 18.37 -18.26 23.56
C ILE A 159 17.53 -17.62 24.67
N VAL A 160 17.76 -16.34 24.93
CA VAL A 160 17.05 -15.53 25.93
C VAL A 160 15.95 -14.71 25.26
N GLU A 161 16.24 -14.21 24.07
CA GLU A 161 15.32 -13.41 23.27
C GLU A 161 15.55 -13.71 21.78
N GLU A 162 14.47 -13.91 21.04
CA GLU A 162 14.49 -14.09 19.58
C GLU A 162 13.53 -13.05 19.00
N GLU A 163 14.07 -11.92 18.57
CA GLU A 163 13.29 -10.86 17.93
C GLU A 163 13.28 -11.07 16.42
N GLU A 164 12.08 -11.05 15.82
CA GLU A 164 11.97 -11.06 14.37
C GLU A 164 12.49 -9.73 13.83
N ALA A 165 13.66 -9.77 13.19
CA ALA A 165 14.24 -8.60 12.58
C ALA A 165 13.27 -8.06 11.51
N GLU A 166 12.89 -6.79 11.64
CA GLU A 166 11.96 -6.16 10.71
C GLU A 166 12.54 -6.18 9.29
N HIS A 167 11.78 -6.73 8.33
CA HIS A 167 12.19 -6.73 6.94
C HIS A 167 12.43 -5.28 6.46
N PRO A 168 13.56 -4.98 5.78
CA PRO A 168 13.88 -3.64 5.30
C PRO A 168 12.77 -2.98 4.48
N TYR A 169 12.05 -3.77 3.68
CA TYR A 169 10.88 -3.32 2.94
C TYR A 169 9.75 -2.85 3.85
N THR A 170 9.47 -3.56 4.95
CA THR A 170 8.42 -3.17 5.91
C THR A 170 8.78 -1.85 6.60
N ALA A 171 10.03 -1.69 7.02
CA ALA A 171 10.52 -0.44 7.61
C ALA A 171 10.40 0.75 6.62
N TRP A 172 10.77 0.54 5.35
CA TRP A 172 10.57 1.53 4.30
C TRP A 172 9.08 1.78 4.02
N TYR A 173 8.27 0.72 3.95
CA TYR A 173 6.84 0.80 3.68
C TYR A 173 6.12 1.65 4.74
N LYS A 174 6.45 1.52 6.02
CA LYS A 174 5.90 2.36 7.10
C LYS A 174 6.06 3.87 6.83
N LYS A 175 7.11 4.27 6.11
CA LYS A 175 7.33 5.68 5.70
C LYS A 175 6.61 6.03 4.40
N PHE A 176 6.59 5.13 3.43
CA PHE A 176 6.14 5.42 2.05
C PHE A 176 4.78 4.83 1.66
N HIS A 177 4.09 4.11 2.56
CA HIS A 177 2.83 3.41 2.32
C HIS A 177 1.78 4.31 1.66
N THR A 178 1.63 5.55 2.11
CA THR A 178 0.67 6.51 1.56
C THR A 178 0.86 6.69 0.05
N MET A 179 2.09 6.79 -0.44
CA MET A 179 2.37 6.93 -1.87
C MET A 179 1.94 5.70 -2.66
N LEU A 180 2.24 4.50 -2.16
CA LEU A 180 1.81 3.26 -2.81
C LEU A 180 0.30 3.09 -2.80
N LYS A 181 -0.37 3.47 -1.71
CA LYS A 181 -1.83 3.43 -1.58
C LYS A 181 -2.50 4.41 -2.55
N VAL A 182 -1.99 5.65 -2.67
CA VAL A 182 -2.45 6.61 -3.69
C VAL A 182 -2.27 6.03 -5.09
N GLY A 183 -1.10 5.46 -5.38
CA GLY A 183 -0.85 4.82 -6.68
C GLY A 183 -1.84 3.68 -6.99
N ALA A 184 -2.15 2.84 -6.00
CA ALA A 184 -3.12 1.75 -6.17
C ALA A 184 -4.54 2.26 -6.45
N ILE A 185 -4.90 3.43 -5.92
CA ILE A 185 -6.18 4.09 -6.19
C ILE A 185 -6.20 4.70 -7.59
N GLU A 186 -5.21 5.53 -7.91
CA GLU A 186 -5.20 6.40 -9.10
C GLU A 186 -4.74 5.70 -10.38
N ASP A 187 -3.76 4.77 -10.30
CA ASP A 187 -3.18 4.12 -11.48
C ASP A 187 -3.82 2.74 -11.72
N GLU A 188 -4.96 2.75 -12.39
CA GLU A 188 -5.70 1.52 -12.71
C GLU A 188 -4.85 0.49 -13.47
N SER A 189 -3.93 0.96 -14.32
CA SER A 189 -3.12 0.10 -15.18
C SER A 189 -2.05 -0.67 -14.41
N ASN A 190 -1.64 -0.16 -13.25
CA ASN A 190 -0.64 -0.78 -12.38
C ASN A 190 -1.21 -1.23 -11.02
N ARG A 191 -2.48 -0.93 -10.72
CA ARG A 191 -3.18 -1.27 -9.46
C ARG A 191 -2.90 -2.70 -8.98
N ALA A 192 -3.06 -3.70 -9.84
CA ALA A 192 -2.84 -5.10 -9.46
C ALA A 192 -1.40 -5.39 -8.99
N LYS A 193 -0.40 -4.67 -9.50
CA LYS A 193 0.99 -4.80 -9.04
C LYS A 193 1.22 -4.04 -7.74
N LEU A 194 0.65 -2.84 -7.64
CA LEU A 194 0.76 -1.99 -6.44
C LEU A 194 0.11 -2.64 -5.23
N MET A 195 -1.06 -3.28 -5.39
CA MET A 195 -1.72 -4.02 -4.31
C MET A 195 -0.86 -5.14 -3.72
N LYS A 196 0.03 -5.76 -4.51
CA LYS A 196 0.96 -6.81 -4.04
C LYS A 196 2.11 -6.25 -3.20
N LEU A 197 2.38 -4.95 -3.32
CA LEU A 197 3.40 -4.26 -2.56
C LEU A 197 2.86 -3.75 -1.21
N LEU A 198 1.54 -3.72 -1.02
CA LEU A 198 0.97 -3.25 0.24
C LEU A 198 1.23 -4.23 1.38
N ARG A 199 1.38 -3.68 2.58
CA ARG A 199 1.46 -4.39 3.85
C ARG A 199 0.40 -3.85 4.80
N PHE A 200 -0.19 -4.73 5.59
CA PHE A 200 -1.26 -4.41 6.52
C PHE A 200 -1.05 -5.10 7.85
N GLN A 201 -1.46 -4.43 8.92
CA GLN A 201 -1.69 -5.11 10.18
C GLN A 201 -3.01 -5.88 10.09
N THR A 202 -3.11 -6.97 10.85
CA THR A 202 -4.31 -7.79 10.93
C THR A 202 -4.59 -8.21 12.37
N SER A 203 -5.74 -8.83 12.57
CA SER A 203 -6.12 -9.46 13.84
C SER A 203 -5.20 -10.61 14.28
N LYS A 204 -4.26 -11.06 13.43
CA LYS A 204 -3.30 -12.13 13.75
C LYS A 204 -1.85 -11.66 13.84
N THR A 205 -1.51 -10.49 13.30
CA THR A 205 -0.19 -9.88 13.46
C THR A 205 -0.03 -9.27 14.86
N LYS A 206 1.17 -9.27 15.44
CA LYS A 206 1.45 -8.46 16.63
C LYS A 206 1.54 -6.97 16.29
N GLU A 207 1.64 -6.11 17.29
CA GLU A 207 1.89 -4.69 17.07
C GLU A 207 3.22 -4.49 16.33
N GLY A 208 3.24 -3.62 15.33
CA GLY A 208 4.42 -3.35 14.51
C GLY A 208 4.68 -4.34 13.37
N GLU A 209 4.14 -5.56 13.46
CA GLU A 209 4.17 -6.56 12.38
C GLU A 209 3.13 -6.24 11.29
N MET A 210 3.45 -6.59 10.04
CA MET A 210 2.53 -6.43 8.91
C MET A 210 2.72 -7.57 7.92
N ILE A 211 1.63 -8.01 7.31
CA ILE A 211 1.63 -9.01 6.24
C ILE A 211 1.17 -8.42 4.92
N SER A 212 1.54 -9.05 3.82
CA SER A 212 0.99 -8.77 2.49
C SER A 212 -0.43 -9.34 2.34
N LEU A 213 -1.17 -8.81 1.36
CA LEU A 213 -2.44 -9.42 0.97
C LEU A 213 -2.27 -10.83 0.38
N LYS A 214 -1.08 -11.15 -0.15
CA LYS A 214 -0.78 -12.51 -0.64
C LYS A 214 -0.75 -13.49 0.54
N GLU A 215 -0.02 -13.15 1.60
CA GLU A 215 0.04 -13.94 2.83
C GLU A 215 -1.35 -14.07 3.48
N TYR A 216 -2.13 -12.99 3.51
CA TYR A 216 -3.53 -13.06 3.96
C TYR A 216 -4.32 -14.09 3.15
N VAL A 217 -4.21 -14.05 1.80
CA VAL A 217 -4.92 -14.98 0.90
C VAL A 217 -4.49 -16.42 1.12
N GLU A 218 -3.21 -16.66 1.39
CA GLU A 218 -2.67 -17.99 1.74
C GLU A 218 -3.20 -18.51 3.08
N ASN A 219 -3.46 -17.61 4.03
CA ASN A 219 -4.04 -17.90 5.34
C ASN A 219 -5.58 -18.00 5.35
N MET A 220 -6.25 -17.73 4.23
CA MET A 220 -7.70 -17.78 4.13
C MET A 220 -8.22 -19.20 4.40
N LYS A 221 -9.37 -19.30 5.07
CA LYS A 221 -10.09 -20.57 5.18
C LYS A 221 -10.58 -21.01 3.79
N GLU A 222 -10.70 -22.32 3.57
CA GLU A 222 -11.14 -22.87 2.27
C GLU A 222 -12.50 -22.30 1.79
N TRP A 223 -13.41 -22.06 2.73
CA TRP A 223 -14.73 -21.50 2.46
C TRP A 223 -14.72 -19.98 2.23
N GLN A 224 -13.64 -19.30 2.61
CA GLN A 224 -13.56 -17.84 2.62
C GLN A 224 -13.41 -17.29 1.21
N LYS A 225 -14.34 -16.40 0.84
CA LYS A 225 -14.40 -15.78 -0.50
C LYS A 225 -13.94 -14.33 -0.53
N ASP A 226 -14.00 -13.66 0.61
CA ASP A 226 -13.73 -12.23 0.75
C ASP A 226 -12.56 -11.99 1.70
N ILE A 227 -11.84 -10.90 1.46
CA ILE A 227 -10.86 -10.32 2.38
C ILE A 227 -11.66 -9.46 3.36
N PHE A 228 -11.67 -9.87 4.63
CA PHE A 228 -12.38 -9.14 5.66
C PHE A 228 -11.52 -8.03 6.22
N PHE A 229 -12.10 -6.85 6.40
CA PHE A 229 -11.39 -5.71 6.98
C PHE A 229 -12.25 -4.92 7.97
N ILE A 230 -11.57 -4.18 8.84
CA ILE A 230 -12.15 -3.18 9.75
C ILE A 230 -11.34 -1.89 9.63
N SER A 231 -12.04 -0.76 9.58
CA SER A 231 -11.41 0.56 9.55
C SER A 231 -11.60 1.28 10.88
N GLY A 232 -10.59 2.00 11.33
CA GLY A 232 -10.62 2.80 12.56
C GLY A 232 -9.52 3.85 12.57
N MET A 233 -9.43 4.65 13.63
CA MET A 233 -8.40 5.69 13.76
C MET A 233 -7.08 5.16 14.33
N SER A 234 -7.11 4.00 14.99
CA SER A 234 -5.93 3.35 15.55
C SER A 234 -6.11 1.83 15.62
N ARG A 235 -4.99 1.13 15.83
CA ARG A 235 -4.99 -0.32 16.09
C ARG A 235 -5.80 -0.65 17.35
N GLU A 236 -5.57 0.09 18.43
CA GLU A 236 -6.27 -0.09 19.72
C GLU A 236 -7.80 0.02 19.54
N GLU A 237 -8.28 1.01 18.77
CA GLU A 237 -9.71 1.17 18.50
C GLU A 237 -10.27 -0.07 17.80
N VAL A 238 -9.64 -0.51 16.70
CA VAL A 238 -10.16 -1.65 15.93
C VAL A 238 -10.07 -2.97 16.70
N GLU A 239 -9.01 -3.18 17.48
CA GLU A 239 -8.84 -4.39 18.31
C GLU A 239 -9.89 -4.48 19.42
N SER A 240 -10.31 -3.33 19.99
CA SER A 240 -11.38 -3.27 20.98
C SER A 240 -12.78 -3.53 20.40
N SER A 241 -12.90 -3.62 19.07
CA SER A 241 -14.18 -3.72 18.39
C SER A 241 -14.87 -5.07 18.64
N GLN A 242 -16.12 -4.99 19.07
CA GLN A 242 -17.00 -6.15 19.22
C GLN A 242 -17.29 -6.86 17.88
N PHE A 243 -17.05 -6.20 16.74
CA PHE A 243 -17.18 -6.86 15.43
C PHE A 243 -16.13 -7.95 15.20
N LEU A 244 -15.00 -7.93 15.92
CA LEU A 244 -13.94 -8.94 15.78
C LEU A 244 -14.24 -10.25 16.50
N GLU A 245 -15.07 -10.24 17.54
CA GLU A 245 -15.30 -11.41 18.42
C GLU A 245 -15.66 -12.66 17.60
N LYS A 246 -16.60 -12.53 16.66
CA LYS A 246 -17.05 -13.67 15.85
C LYS A 246 -16.00 -14.18 14.87
N PHE A 247 -15.14 -13.29 14.37
CA PHE A 247 -14.04 -13.64 13.47
C PHE A 247 -12.94 -14.37 14.24
N ALA A 248 -12.62 -13.90 15.45
CA ALA A 248 -11.72 -14.59 16.36
C ALA A 248 -12.23 -15.99 16.73
N GLU A 249 -13.52 -16.14 17.07
CA GLU A 249 -14.14 -17.45 17.35
C GLU A 249 -14.00 -18.45 16.18
N LYS A 250 -14.06 -17.96 14.93
CA LYS A 250 -13.94 -18.76 13.70
C LYS A 250 -12.50 -18.85 13.18
N ASP A 251 -11.54 -18.26 13.89
CA ASP A 251 -10.13 -18.16 13.48
C ASP A 251 -9.95 -17.52 12.07
N VAL A 252 -10.80 -16.55 11.75
CA VAL A 252 -10.77 -15.80 10.49
C VAL A 252 -10.00 -14.51 10.68
N GLU A 253 -8.98 -14.31 9.85
CA GLU A 253 -8.14 -13.12 9.91
C GLU A 253 -8.87 -11.89 9.35
N VAL A 254 -8.69 -10.73 10.00
CA VAL A 254 -9.28 -9.45 9.59
C VAL A 254 -8.17 -8.43 9.38
N VAL A 255 -8.15 -7.78 8.21
CA VAL A 255 -7.23 -6.68 7.88
C VAL A 255 -7.62 -5.41 8.66
N PHE A 256 -6.63 -4.77 9.28
CA PHE A 256 -6.80 -3.50 9.99
C PHE A 256 -6.45 -2.33 9.06
N CYS A 257 -7.45 -1.49 8.79
CA CYS A 257 -7.38 -0.30 7.97
C CYS A 257 -7.34 0.95 8.85
N THR A 258 -6.18 1.26 9.41
CA THR A 258 -6.01 2.33 10.40
C THR A 258 -5.50 3.64 9.81
N ASP A 259 -5.04 3.64 8.55
CA ASP A 259 -4.66 4.87 7.87
C ASP A 259 -5.89 5.57 7.26
N PRO A 260 -5.97 6.91 7.27
CA PRO A 260 -7.08 7.64 6.65
C PRO A 260 -7.32 7.28 5.16
N ILE A 261 -6.28 6.90 4.44
CA ILE A 261 -6.35 6.51 3.03
C ILE A 261 -6.88 5.08 2.82
N ASP A 262 -6.85 4.21 3.83
CA ASP A 262 -7.20 2.80 3.67
C ASP A 262 -8.65 2.59 3.31
N GLU A 263 -9.56 3.30 3.97
CA GLU A 263 -10.98 3.24 3.66
C GLU A 263 -11.25 3.66 2.20
N TYR A 264 -10.51 4.66 1.71
CA TYR A 264 -10.61 5.08 0.31
C TYR A 264 -9.99 4.05 -0.64
N LEU A 265 -8.89 3.42 -0.25
CA LEU A 265 -8.24 2.34 -1.00
C LEU A 265 -9.20 1.17 -1.20
N VAL A 266 -9.74 0.58 -0.13
CA VAL A 266 -10.61 -0.60 -0.20
C VAL A 266 -11.96 -0.31 -0.84
N GLN A 267 -12.42 0.95 -0.86
CA GLN A 267 -13.61 1.36 -1.61
C GLN A 267 -13.36 1.48 -3.13
N ASN A 268 -12.16 1.86 -3.56
CA ASN A 268 -11.81 2.01 -4.98
C ASN A 268 -11.26 0.73 -5.60
N VAL A 269 -10.61 -0.12 -4.81
CA VAL A 269 -10.06 -1.40 -5.27
C VAL A 269 -11.14 -2.47 -5.18
N ARG A 270 -11.59 -2.96 -6.35
CA ARG A 270 -12.69 -3.93 -6.45
C ARG A 270 -12.40 -5.27 -5.76
N ASP A 271 -11.19 -5.78 -5.96
CA ASP A 271 -10.74 -7.09 -5.49
C ASP A 271 -9.22 -7.19 -5.51
N PHE A 272 -8.70 -8.19 -4.80
CA PHE A 272 -7.31 -8.65 -4.86
C PHE A 272 -7.29 -10.13 -5.21
N ASP A 273 -6.64 -10.49 -6.33
CA ASP A 273 -6.61 -11.85 -6.88
C ASP A 273 -8.02 -12.51 -6.92
N GLY A 274 -9.05 -11.74 -7.28
CA GLY A 274 -10.45 -12.18 -7.39
C GLY A 274 -11.23 -12.20 -6.08
N LYS A 275 -10.61 -11.86 -4.95
CA LYS A 275 -11.24 -11.79 -3.61
C LYS A 275 -11.67 -10.36 -3.31
N LYS A 276 -12.95 -10.15 -3.02
CA LYS A 276 -13.51 -8.82 -2.73
C LYS A 276 -13.16 -8.38 -1.30
N PHE A 277 -13.13 -7.07 -1.06
CA PHE A 277 -13.01 -6.51 0.28
C PHE A 277 -14.38 -6.37 0.94
N SER A 278 -14.55 -6.93 2.13
CA SER A 278 -15.80 -6.93 2.88
C SER A 278 -15.59 -6.36 4.28
N ALA A 279 -16.17 -5.18 4.54
CA ALA A 279 -16.08 -4.52 5.84
C ALA A 279 -16.90 -5.26 6.89
N ILE A 280 -16.27 -5.68 7.99
CA ILE A 280 -16.95 -6.47 9.03
C ILE A 280 -18.03 -5.67 9.78
N THR A 281 -17.94 -4.33 9.72
CA THR A 281 -18.87 -3.37 10.34
C THR A 281 -20.15 -3.13 9.53
N LYS A 282 -20.21 -3.63 8.30
CA LYS A 282 -21.40 -3.56 7.44
C LYS A 282 -22.33 -4.73 7.68
N ASP A 283 -23.60 -4.57 7.35
CA ASP A 283 -24.55 -5.68 7.30
C ASP A 283 -24.23 -6.68 6.17
N GLY A 284 -24.69 -7.93 6.32
CA GLY A 284 -24.67 -8.92 5.24
C GLY A 284 -23.44 -9.83 5.16
N ILE A 285 -22.52 -9.75 6.13
CA ILE A 285 -21.39 -10.69 6.23
C ILE A 285 -21.91 -12.12 6.43
N LYS A 286 -21.39 -13.04 5.62
CA LYS A 286 -21.69 -14.47 5.68
C LYS A 286 -20.41 -15.27 5.87
N PHE A 287 -20.42 -16.18 6.83
CA PHE A 287 -19.38 -17.17 6.96
C PHE A 287 -19.79 -18.38 6.12
N GLY A 288 -18.93 -18.80 5.20
CA GLY A 288 -19.26 -19.83 4.19
C GLY A 288 -19.33 -21.25 4.74
N ASP A 289 -19.16 -21.42 6.05
CA ASP A 289 -19.15 -22.68 6.80
C ASP A 289 -20.48 -22.96 7.54
N GLU A 290 -21.51 -22.14 7.31
CA GLU A 290 -22.80 -22.23 7.98
C GLU A 290 -23.78 -23.19 7.26
N ASP A 291 -24.57 -23.95 8.02
CA ASP A 291 -25.69 -24.75 7.49
C ASP A 291 -26.86 -23.82 7.12
N GLU A 292 -27.04 -23.58 5.82
CA GLU A 292 -28.07 -22.68 5.30
C GLU A 292 -29.50 -23.00 5.77
N ASP A 293 -29.84 -24.28 5.99
CA ASP A 293 -31.19 -24.68 6.39
C ASP A 293 -31.40 -24.45 7.88
N LEU A 294 -30.39 -24.76 8.69
CA LEU A 294 -30.40 -24.43 10.12
C LEU A 294 -30.44 -22.90 10.34
N GLU A 295 -29.65 -22.16 9.57
CA GLU A 295 -29.60 -20.70 9.51
C GLU A 295 -31.00 -20.10 9.27
N LYS A 296 -31.64 -20.49 8.16
CA LYS A 296 -32.98 -20.01 7.77
C LYS A 296 -34.03 -20.32 8.84
N ARG A 297 -33.95 -21.50 9.47
CA ARG A 297 -34.86 -21.89 10.56
C ARG A 297 -34.66 -21.02 11.80
N ARG A 298 -33.41 -20.78 12.24
CA ARG A 298 -33.10 -19.91 13.38
C ARG A 298 -33.53 -18.47 13.12
N ASP A 299 -33.26 -17.93 11.94
CA ASP A 299 -33.64 -16.57 11.59
C ASP A 299 -35.15 -16.38 11.61
N LYS A 300 -35.90 -17.33 11.05
CA LYS A 300 -37.36 -17.30 11.10
C LYS A 300 -37.88 -17.37 12.53
N ALA A 301 -37.32 -18.26 13.35
CA ALA A 301 -37.73 -18.44 14.74
C ALA A 301 -37.44 -17.20 15.60
N TYR A 302 -36.21 -16.67 15.56
CA TYR A 302 -35.83 -15.50 16.36
C TYR A 302 -36.46 -14.21 15.86
N SER A 303 -36.57 -14.02 14.54
CA SER A 303 -37.27 -12.84 14.00
C SER A 303 -38.73 -12.80 14.42
N ALA A 304 -39.39 -13.96 14.48
CA ALA A 304 -40.76 -14.06 15.00
C ALA A 304 -40.81 -13.80 16.52
N LYS A 305 -39.94 -14.44 17.29
CA LYS A 305 -39.88 -14.34 18.76
C LYS A 305 -39.60 -12.92 19.23
N TYR A 306 -38.65 -12.23 18.61
CA TYR A 306 -38.20 -10.89 19.01
C TYR A 306 -38.88 -9.75 18.25
N LYS A 307 -39.86 -10.04 17.38
CA LYS A 307 -40.63 -9.03 16.64
C LYS A 307 -41.21 -7.91 17.53
N PRO A 308 -41.77 -8.19 18.72
CA PRO A 308 -42.24 -7.12 19.61
C PRO A 308 -41.12 -6.19 20.06
N LEU A 309 -39.96 -6.76 20.43
CA LEU A 309 -38.78 -6.01 20.89
C LEU A 309 -38.20 -5.14 19.76
N THR A 310 -38.00 -5.70 18.57
CA THR A 310 -37.43 -4.94 17.45
C THR A 310 -38.35 -3.81 16.99
N LYS A 311 -39.67 -4.01 17.02
CA LYS A 311 -40.66 -2.96 16.76
C LYS A 311 -40.62 -1.86 17.82
N TRP A 312 -40.54 -2.23 19.09
CA TRP A 312 -40.44 -1.28 20.19
C TRP A 312 -39.15 -0.44 20.09
N LEU A 313 -37.99 -1.07 19.89
CA LEU A 313 -36.71 -0.38 19.69
C LEU A 313 -36.76 0.57 18.48
N LYS A 314 -37.34 0.12 17.35
CA LYS A 314 -37.51 0.99 16.17
C LYS A 314 -38.42 2.19 16.45
N SER A 315 -39.48 2.01 17.24
CA SER A 315 -40.35 3.12 17.66
C SER A 315 -39.64 4.08 18.61
N LEU A 316 -38.80 3.56 19.52
CA LEU A 316 -38.07 4.34 20.50
C LEU A 316 -37.02 5.26 19.83
N TYR A 317 -36.21 4.70 18.93
CA TYR A 317 -35.14 5.45 18.25
C TYR A 317 -35.61 6.19 16.99
N GLY A 318 -36.82 5.90 16.50
CA GLY A 318 -37.45 6.60 15.39
C GLY A 318 -36.58 6.69 14.14
N ASN A 319 -36.27 7.92 13.73
CA ASN A 319 -35.45 8.24 12.56
C ASN A 319 -33.94 8.19 12.83
N GLY A 320 -33.51 8.02 14.09
CA GLY A 320 -32.09 7.91 14.46
C GLY A 320 -31.44 6.59 14.03
N ILE A 321 -32.24 5.58 13.67
CA ILE A 321 -31.76 4.30 13.14
C ILE A 321 -32.55 3.93 11.89
N MET A 322 -31.94 3.18 10.96
CA MET A 322 -32.63 2.74 9.75
C MET A 322 -33.55 1.54 10.03
N ARG A 323 -33.05 0.53 10.74
CA ARG A 323 -33.78 -0.69 11.13
C ARG A 323 -33.22 -1.30 12.41
N VAL A 324 -33.97 -2.22 13.02
CA VAL A 324 -33.49 -3.11 14.09
C VAL A 324 -33.62 -4.54 13.57
N ALA A 325 -32.52 -5.31 13.61
CA ALA A 325 -32.48 -6.69 13.16
C ALA A 325 -31.77 -7.55 14.21
N ILE A 326 -32.15 -8.83 14.26
CA ILE A 326 -31.41 -9.82 15.04
C ILE A 326 -30.16 -10.20 14.23
N SER A 327 -29.00 -10.13 14.86
CA SER A 327 -27.70 -10.47 14.26
C SER A 327 -27.12 -11.70 14.93
N LYS A 328 -26.50 -12.59 14.14
CA LYS A 328 -25.74 -13.76 14.61
C LYS A 328 -24.25 -13.44 14.86
N ARG A 329 -23.83 -12.23 14.48
CA ARG A 329 -22.42 -11.80 14.48
C ARG A 329 -21.98 -11.16 15.79
N LEU A 330 -22.94 -10.95 16.70
CA LEU A 330 -22.66 -10.45 18.04
C LEU A 330 -22.04 -11.59 18.86
N GLY A 331 -20.89 -11.34 19.48
CA GLY A 331 -20.36 -12.24 20.51
C GLY A 331 -20.95 -11.87 21.88
N SER A 332 -20.15 -11.25 22.75
CA SER A 332 -20.52 -10.90 24.12
C SER A 332 -21.51 -9.73 24.21
N ALA A 333 -21.57 -8.89 23.18
CA ALA A 333 -22.39 -7.69 23.15
C ALA A 333 -23.88 -7.97 22.93
N PRO A 334 -24.81 -7.37 23.71
CA PRO A 334 -26.25 -7.59 23.53
C PRO A 334 -26.82 -6.90 22.28
N ALA A 335 -26.16 -5.86 21.76
CA ALA A 335 -26.52 -5.14 20.54
C ALA A 335 -25.30 -4.37 19.99
N ILE A 336 -25.26 -4.15 18.68
CA ILE A 336 -24.26 -3.31 18.00
C ILE A 336 -24.93 -2.43 16.96
N VAL A 337 -24.33 -1.28 16.65
CA VAL A 337 -24.78 -0.41 15.57
C VAL A 337 -23.90 -0.69 14.35
N SER A 338 -24.52 -1.15 13.26
CA SER A 338 -23.84 -1.40 11.99
C SER A 338 -24.21 -0.36 10.94
N THR A 339 -23.36 -0.26 9.90
CA THR A 339 -23.68 0.52 8.71
C THR A 339 -24.37 -0.34 7.65
N GLY A 340 -25.12 0.33 6.76
CA GLY A 340 -25.75 -0.35 5.63
C GLY A 340 -24.70 -1.04 4.74
N GLU A 341 -25.15 -2.05 4.00
CA GLU A 341 -24.31 -2.78 3.03
C GLU A 341 -23.69 -1.84 1.98
N TRP A 342 -24.45 -0.81 1.58
CA TRP A 342 -24.02 0.24 0.66
C TRP A 342 -23.76 1.55 1.40
N GLY A 343 -22.75 2.29 0.95
CA GLY A 343 -22.31 3.55 1.55
C GLY A 343 -21.02 3.44 2.37
N HIS A 344 -20.66 4.52 3.07
CA HIS A 344 -19.44 4.59 3.89
C HIS A 344 -19.59 3.78 5.18
N THR A 345 -18.48 3.21 5.65
CA THR A 345 -18.38 2.56 6.96
C THR A 345 -18.52 3.58 8.10
N GLY A 346 -18.87 3.11 9.28
CA GLY A 346 -18.92 3.94 10.49
C GLY A 346 -17.49 4.24 10.94
N LYS A 347 -17.15 5.51 11.17
CA LYS A 347 -15.82 5.94 11.64
C LYS A 347 -15.60 5.81 13.16
N LYS A 348 -16.60 5.31 13.88
CA LYS A 348 -16.50 4.90 15.28
C LYS A 348 -17.03 3.49 15.33
N VAL A 349 -16.16 2.54 15.65
CA VAL A 349 -16.48 1.11 15.63
C VAL A 349 -16.59 0.57 17.04
#